data_AF-A0AAQ4F0G1-F1
#
_entry.id   AF-A0AAQ4F0G1-F1
#
_cell.length_a   1.000
_cell.length_b   1.000
_cell.length_c   1.000
_cell.angle_alpha   90.00
_cell.angle_beta   90.00
_cell.angle_gamma   90.00
#
_symmetry.space_group_name_H-M   'P 1'
#
loop_
_entity.id
_entity.type
_entity.pdbx_description
1 polymer ?
#
loop_
_entity_poly.entity_id
_entity_poly.type
_entity_poly.pdbx_seq_one_letter_code
_entity_poly.pdbx_strand_id
1 'polypeptide(L)'
;MAAMAPSAVVPQQFQFAAAVTPAENGDCGRPETRRRRDEFAVIETRPVQIDNKRGTSGSPIKVLANYFRLLSMPQCCIHKYHVEFTPTVESSRMRRALLVDFMHMFDKCLVFDGMSDLKSPKRLDQDITEVISQRRTDGVITCVRFKWVQELAPLDPELLRLFNTQMRRNLERLDFVQINRHFFDRRAVASIPQYGLELWQGLVAAIGQYESGVMLVTDTLYKVLRRDSVFDLMSQIQHVPNYKDECVKRVAGCIVMTPYNNKTYRVDDIDWDKNPACTFETKEGPKTYADYYRDHYEKRIRDMRQPLLVCRPKEKDLRAGRTENIYLVPELCVLTGLTDEAEKVMQGSNTYRYSVATADFSRETRYRPLHVAVAVESWIVFCHRCEEANVTEFMRTLMSVCPPMGLNIRQPRLVLLDDDRPSGFVYALRQLAIGGNIELALIVLPNSRKDRYDIIKKEACVDLGLHTQASRGYCSLSPEVGSEIQ
;
A
#
# COMPACT_ATOMS: atom_id res chain seq x y z
N MET A 1 38.91 -13.87 -34.53
CA MET A 1 39.46 -13.52 -33.20
C MET A 1 39.39 -12.01 -33.09
N ALA A 2 38.64 -11.35 -32.21
CA ALA A 2 38.03 -11.71 -30.95
C ALA A 2 36.56 -11.24 -30.91
N ALA A 3 35.70 -12.04 -30.29
CA ALA A 3 34.25 -11.81 -30.22
C ALA A 3 33.91 -10.84 -29.09
N MET A 4 33.04 -9.88 -29.41
CA MET A 4 32.52 -8.83 -28.54
C MET A 4 31.62 -9.41 -27.44
N ALA A 5 31.85 -8.99 -26.20
CA ALA A 5 30.99 -9.29 -25.06
C ALA A 5 29.72 -8.42 -25.12
N PRO A 6 28.50 -8.97 -24.93
CA PRO A 6 27.29 -8.17 -24.86
C PRO A 6 27.17 -7.47 -23.49
N SER A 7 26.93 -6.16 -23.58
CA SER A 7 26.70 -5.22 -22.48
C SER A 7 25.53 -5.65 -21.58
N ALA A 8 25.74 -5.57 -20.27
CA ALA A 8 24.75 -5.87 -19.25
C ALA A 8 23.66 -4.79 -19.24
N VAL A 9 22.45 -5.17 -19.63
CA VAL A 9 21.23 -4.38 -19.41
C VAL A 9 20.96 -4.36 -17.91
N VAL A 10 21.13 -3.20 -17.27
CA VAL A 10 20.64 -2.94 -15.91
C VAL A 10 19.12 -3.05 -15.96
N PRO A 11 18.47 -3.99 -15.23
CA PRO A 11 17.03 -4.04 -15.22
C PRO A 11 16.50 -2.79 -14.53
N GLN A 12 15.63 -2.05 -15.21
CA GLN A 12 14.67 -1.18 -14.53
C GLN A 12 14.04 -1.99 -13.39
N GLN A 13 14.02 -1.44 -12.18
CA GLN A 13 13.23 -1.98 -11.08
C GLN A 13 11.76 -1.95 -11.51
N PHE A 14 11.31 -3.02 -12.16
CA PHE A 14 9.91 -3.35 -12.25
C PHE A 14 9.48 -3.65 -10.82
N GLN A 15 8.76 -2.70 -10.21
CA GLN A 15 7.86 -3.03 -9.11
C GLN A 15 6.90 -4.08 -9.66
N PHE A 16 7.20 -5.35 -9.40
CA PHE A 16 6.25 -6.42 -9.61
C PHE A 16 5.10 -6.14 -8.65
N ALA A 17 4.01 -5.64 -9.20
CA ALA A 17 2.73 -5.64 -8.55
C ALA A 17 2.41 -7.10 -8.18
N ALA A 18 2.72 -7.46 -6.93
CA ALA A 18 1.86 -8.41 -6.23
C ALA A 18 0.43 -7.91 -6.46
N ALA A 19 -0.50 -8.80 -6.77
CA ALA A 19 -1.92 -8.50 -6.89
C ALA A 19 -2.53 -8.12 -5.52
N VAL A 20 -1.95 -7.11 -4.89
CA VAL A 20 -2.40 -6.38 -3.72
C VAL A 20 -2.17 -4.93 -4.13
N THR A 21 -3.25 -4.31 -4.59
CA THR A 21 -3.27 -2.89 -4.95
C THR A 21 -2.64 -2.04 -3.85
N PRO A 22 -1.81 -1.03 -4.19
CA PRO A 22 -1.41 0.00 -3.24
C PRO A 22 -2.67 0.70 -2.71
N ALA A 23 -2.63 1.12 -1.46
CA ALA A 23 -3.67 1.95 -0.88
C ALA A 23 -3.65 3.33 -1.55
N GLU A 24 -4.66 3.65 -2.36
CA GLU A 24 -5.02 5.04 -2.63
C GLU A 24 -5.74 5.61 -1.40
N ASN A 25 -5.14 6.64 -0.79
CA ASN A 25 -5.83 7.54 0.11
C ASN A 25 -6.74 8.43 -0.75
N GLY A 26 -8.00 8.58 -0.34
CA GLY A 26 -9.11 8.83 -1.27
C GLY A 26 -9.29 10.26 -1.79
N ASP A 27 -10.11 10.40 -2.83
CA ASP A 27 -11.28 11.31 -2.82
C ASP A 27 -12.33 10.98 -3.92
N CYS A 28 -13.59 11.32 -3.59
CA CYS A 28 -14.79 11.61 -4.38
C CYS A 28 -15.14 10.92 -5.73
N GLY A 29 -16.26 10.18 -5.71
CA GLY A 29 -17.41 10.50 -6.57
C GLY A 29 -17.70 9.65 -7.82
N ARG A 30 -18.53 8.59 -7.68
CA ARG A 30 -19.67 8.16 -8.55
C ARG A 30 -19.99 6.65 -8.40
N PRO A 31 -21.23 6.21 -8.69
CA PRO A 31 -21.77 4.96 -8.16
C PRO A 31 -21.34 3.75 -9.00
N GLU A 32 -20.39 2.96 -8.49
CA GLU A 32 -20.16 1.62 -9.03
C GLU A 32 -21.10 0.61 -8.36
N THR A 33 -21.97 0.06 -9.21
CA THR A 33 -22.74 -1.16 -9.01
C THR A 33 -21.89 -2.27 -8.37
N ARG A 34 -22.53 -3.10 -7.53
CA ARG A 34 -21.97 -4.30 -6.86
C ARG A 34 -21.06 -5.13 -7.79
N ARG A 35 -19.80 -4.75 -7.94
CA ARG A 35 -18.76 -5.65 -8.43
C ARG A 35 -18.42 -6.57 -7.26
N ARG A 36 -18.69 -7.88 -7.43
CA ARG A 36 -17.98 -8.94 -6.70
C ARG A 36 -16.51 -8.52 -6.71
N ARG A 37 -15.90 -8.30 -5.55
CA ARG A 37 -14.46 -8.02 -5.46
C ARG A 37 -13.73 -9.24 -6.02
N ASP A 38 -13.33 -9.17 -7.28
CA ASP A 38 -12.33 -10.05 -7.87
C ASP A 38 -10.97 -9.69 -7.26
N GLU A 39 -10.78 -10.05 -5.98
CA GLU A 39 -9.47 -9.98 -5.29
C GLU A 39 -8.49 -11.06 -5.81
N PHE A 40 -8.91 -11.89 -6.78
CA PHE A 40 -8.16 -13.05 -7.27
C PHE A 40 -8.28 -13.16 -8.80
N ALA A 41 -7.88 -12.11 -9.51
CA ALA A 41 -7.63 -12.21 -10.93
C ALA A 41 -6.43 -13.15 -11.16
N VAL A 42 -6.59 -14.14 -12.04
CA VAL A 42 -5.45 -14.88 -12.58
C VAL A 42 -4.55 -13.83 -13.25
N ILE A 43 -3.30 -13.72 -12.81
CA ILE A 43 -2.39 -12.73 -13.38
C ILE A 43 -2.05 -13.18 -14.79
N GLU A 44 -2.66 -12.53 -15.78
CA GLU A 44 -2.32 -12.72 -17.19
C GLU A 44 -0.95 -12.10 -17.46
N THR A 45 0.08 -12.92 -17.27
CA THR A 45 1.47 -12.50 -17.47
C THR A 45 1.95 -12.66 -18.92
N ARG A 46 1.04 -13.03 -19.83
CA ARG A 46 1.29 -13.14 -21.27
C ARG A 46 0.07 -12.64 -22.04
N PRO A 47 0.26 -11.85 -23.12
CA PRO A 47 -0.80 -11.59 -24.09
C PRO A 47 -1.29 -12.90 -24.72
N VAL A 48 -2.58 -12.97 -25.06
CA VAL A 48 -3.23 -14.17 -25.66
C VAL A 48 -2.52 -14.64 -26.95
N GLN A 49 -1.86 -13.71 -27.65
CA GLN A 49 -1.17 -13.94 -28.92
C GLN A 49 0.27 -14.46 -28.77
N ILE A 50 0.80 -14.52 -27.54
CA ILE A 50 2.19 -14.92 -27.27
C ILE A 50 2.20 -16.28 -26.57
N ASP A 51 2.65 -17.31 -27.28
CA ASP A 51 2.75 -18.67 -26.76
C ASP A 51 3.82 -18.81 -25.68
N ASN A 52 4.94 -18.08 -25.82
CA ASN A 52 6.08 -18.13 -24.93
C ASN A 52 6.70 -16.75 -24.69
N LYS A 53 6.77 -16.34 -23.43
CA LYS A 53 7.38 -15.08 -22.98
C LYS A 53 8.82 -15.24 -22.45
N ARG A 54 9.41 -16.43 -22.54
CA ARG A 54 10.78 -16.71 -22.06
C ARG A 54 11.82 -16.14 -23.03
N GLY A 55 12.63 -15.21 -22.57
CA GLY A 55 13.80 -14.74 -23.32
C GLY A 55 14.89 -15.81 -23.43
N THR A 56 15.77 -15.68 -24.44
CA THR A 56 16.83 -16.65 -24.76
C THR A 56 18.25 -16.09 -24.64
N SER A 57 18.41 -14.78 -24.39
CA SER A 57 19.70 -14.12 -24.24
C SER A 57 20.28 -14.27 -22.82
N GLY A 58 21.60 -14.13 -22.69
CA GLY A 58 22.30 -14.10 -21.40
C GLY A 58 22.81 -15.48 -20.93
N SER A 59 23.35 -15.50 -19.70
CA SER A 59 23.88 -16.71 -19.05
C SER A 59 22.92 -17.20 -17.96
N PRO A 60 22.70 -18.53 -17.81
CA PRO A 60 21.85 -19.07 -16.76
C PRO A 60 22.38 -18.73 -15.36
N ILE A 61 21.49 -18.24 -14.49
CA ILE A 61 21.77 -18.02 -13.07
C ILE A 61 20.79 -18.81 -12.21
N LYS A 62 21.22 -19.22 -11.02
CA LYS A 62 20.34 -19.82 -10.01
C LYS A 62 19.84 -18.71 -9.09
N VAL A 63 18.54 -18.49 -9.08
CA VAL A 63 17.87 -17.51 -8.22
C VAL A 63 16.95 -18.21 -7.24
N LEU A 64 16.82 -17.64 -6.05
CA LEU A 64 15.80 -18.02 -5.08
C LEU A 64 14.72 -16.96 -5.08
N ALA A 65 13.48 -17.40 -4.95
CA ALA A 65 12.33 -16.52 -4.79
C ALA A 65 11.62 -16.88 -3.48
N ASN A 66 10.94 -15.91 -2.88
CA ASN A 66 10.12 -16.05 -1.68
C ASN A 66 8.75 -16.72 -1.97
N TYR A 67 8.78 -17.75 -2.83
CA TYR A 67 7.64 -18.48 -3.34
C TYR A 67 7.77 -19.94 -2.96
N PHE A 68 6.74 -20.46 -2.29
CA PHE A 68 6.69 -21.84 -1.82
C PHE A 68 5.64 -22.60 -2.62
N ARG A 69 6.07 -23.66 -3.31
CA ARG A 69 5.17 -24.49 -4.11
C ARG A 69 4.26 -25.30 -3.19
N LEU A 70 2.95 -25.23 -3.41
CA LEU A 70 2.01 -26.13 -2.76
C LEU A 70 2.09 -27.50 -3.47
N LEU A 71 2.71 -28.48 -2.82
CA LEU A 71 2.92 -29.83 -3.37
C LEU A 71 1.63 -30.65 -3.40
N SER A 72 0.74 -30.39 -2.44
CA SER A 72 -0.53 -31.07 -2.30
C SER A 72 -1.58 -30.45 -3.21
N MET A 73 -1.64 -30.93 -4.45
CA MET A 73 -2.89 -31.08 -5.18
C MET A 73 -3.04 -32.55 -5.60
N PRO A 74 -3.16 -33.51 -4.64
CA PRO A 74 -3.21 -34.91 -5.00
C PRO A 74 -4.63 -35.25 -5.45
N GLN A 75 -5.04 -34.82 -6.64
CA GLN A 75 -6.31 -35.23 -7.26
C GLN A 75 -7.58 -34.95 -6.41
N CYS A 76 -7.46 -34.15 -5.34
CA CYS A 76 -8.56 -33.89 -4.43
C CYS A 76 -9.54 -32.91 -5.07
N CYS A 77 -10.60 -33.47 -5.61
CA CYS A 77 -11.85 -32.81 -5.91
C CYS A 77 -12.38 -32.14 -4.64
N ILE A 78 -12.47 -30.80 -4.61
CA ILE A 78 -13.10 -30.12 -3.46
C ILE A 78 -14.59 -30.00 -3.74
N HIS A 79 -15.41 -30.55 -2.85
CA HIS A 79 -16.85 -30.52 -2.99
C HIS A 79 -17.43 -29.31 -2.25
N LYS A 80 -18.28 -28.56 -2.97
CA LYS A 80 -19.02 -27.42 -2.44
C LYS A 80 -20.42 -27.86 -2.01
N TYR A 81 -20.81 -27.41 -0.83
CA TYR A 81 -22.11 -27.66 -0.22
C TYR A 81 -22.78 -26.34 0.14
N HIS A 82 -24.10 -26.27 -0.07
CA HIS A 82 -24.98 -25.26 0.48
C HIS A 82 -25.54 -25.77 1.81
N VAL A 83 -25.36 -24.99 2.88
CA VAL A 83 -25.81 -25.31 4.23
C VAL A 83 -27.01 -24.46 4.59
N GLU A 84 -28.12 -25.12 4.93
CA GLU A 84 -29.34 -24.49 5.43
C GLU A 84 -29.58 -24.90 6.88
N PHE A 85 -30.12 -23.98 7.68
CA PHE A 85 -30.45 -24.20 9.09
C PHE A 85 -31.94 -23.91 9.32
N THR A 86 -32.66 -24.89 9.87
CA THR A 86 -34.08 -24.79 10.21
C THR A 86 -34.27 -25.16 11.69
N PRO A 87 -34.69 -24.23 12.57
CA PRO A 87 -35.04 -22.83 12.30
C PRO A 87 -33.82 -21.95 11.96
N THR A 88 -34.07 -20.82 11.28
CA THR A 88 -33.01 -19.92 10.82
C THR A 88 -32.18 -19.40 11.99
N VAL A 89 -30.87 -19.58 11.91
CA VAL A 89 -29.90 -19.06 12.90
C VAL A 89 -29.25 -17.82 12.30
N GLU A 90 -29.38 -16.64 12.90
CA GLU A 90 -28.78 -15.42 12.32
C GLU A 90 -27.28 -15.29 12.63
N SER A 91 -26.87 -15.75 13.82
CA SER A 91 -25.48 -15.63 14.28
C SER A 91 -24.55 -16.60 13.54
N SER A 92 -23.57 -16.04 12.82
CA SER A 92 -22.53 -16.82 12.13
C SER A 92 -21.67 -17.65 13.08
N ARG A 93 -21.42 -17.14 14.29
CA ARG A 93 -20.70 -17.87 15.35
C ARG A 93 -21.51 -19.09 15.81
N MET A 94 -22.83 -18.94 15.93
CA MET A 94 -23.72 -20.03 16.32
C MET A 94 -23.82 -21.11 15.24
N ARG A 95 -23.96 -20.71 13.96
CA ARG A 95 -23.92 -21.66 12.83
C ARG A 95 -22.63 -22.48 12.81
N ARG A 96 -21.48 -21.82 13.03
CA ARG A 96 -20.17 -22.51 13.14
C ARG A 96 -20.15 -23.50 14.31
N ALA A 97 -20.76 -23.15 15.45
CA ALA A 97 -20.82 -24.03 16.62
C ALA A 97 -21.67 -25.28 16.36
N LEU A 98 -22.82 -25.15 15.69
CA LEU A 98 -23.67 -26.29 15.32
C LEU A 98 -22.98 -27.27 14.36
N LEU A 99 -22.12 -26.76 13.47
CA LEU A 99 -21.34 -27.60 12.55
C LEU A 99 -20.23 -28.40 13.23
N VAL A 100 -19.81 -28.04 14.46
CA VAL A 100 -18.76 -28.76 15.19
C VAL A 100 -19.16 -30.21 15.43
N ASP A 101 -20.43 -30.44 15.75
CA ASP A 101 -20.97 -31.77 16.04
C ASP A 101 -20.85 -32.72 14.83
N PHE A 102 -20.86 -32.15 13.61
CA PHE A 102 -20.82 -32.90 12.34
C PHE A 102 -19.46 -32.86 11.63
N MET A 103 -18.42 -32.31 12.26
CA MET A 103 -17.08 -32.28 11.66
C MET A 103 -16.54 -33.67 11.30
N HIS A 104 -16.96 -34.70 12.04
CA HIS A 104 -16.56 -36.09 11.80
C HIS A 104 -17.05 -36.63 10.44
N MET A 105 -18.19 -36.13 9.93
CA MET A 105 -18.72 -36.52 8.62
C MET A 105 -17.77 -36.10 7.48
N PHE A 106 -17.03 -35.01 7.67
CA PHE A 106 -16.08 -34.44 6.71
C PHE A 106 -14.61 -34.69 7.11
N ASP A 107 -14.32 -35.77 7.86
CA ASP A 107 -12.97 -36.12 8.32
C ASP A 107 -12.25 -34.99 9.07
N LYS A 108 -13.01 -34.13 9.76
CA LYS A 108 -12.54 -32.91 10.43
C LYS A 108 -11.87 -31.89 9.49
N CYS A 109 -12.02 -32.05 8.18
CA CYS A 109 -11.43 -31.21 7.14
C CYS A 109 -12.53 -30.46 6.38
N LEU A 110 -13.00 -29.34 6.95
CA LEU A 110 -13.98 -28.47 6.30
C LEU A 110 -13.66 -26.99 6.52
N VAL A 111 -14.12 -26.18 5.58
CA VAL A 111 -14.16 -24.73 5.73
C VAL A 111 -15.56 -24.23 5.45
N PHE A 112 -16.07 -23.44 6.39
CA PHE A 112 -17.39 -22.83 6.32
C PHE A 112 -17.25 -21.31 6.45
N ASP A 113 -17.95 -20.57 5.59
CA ASP A 113 -17.92 -19.10 5.54
C ASP A 113 -18.70 -18.44 6.70
N GLY A 114 -19.57 -19.18 7.38
CA GLY A 114 -20.42 -18.68 8.45
C GLY A 114 -21.85 -18.34 8.02
N MET A 115 -22.16 -18.48 6.73
CA MET A 115 -23.48 -18.22 6.17
C MET A 115 -24.10 -19.51 5.62
N SER A 116 -23.68 -19.95 4.44
CA SER A 116 -24.27 -21.08 3.74
C SER A 116 -23.28 -21.81 2.83
N ASP A 117 -22.05 -21.32 2.65
CA ASP A 117 -21.06 -21.97 1.78
C ASP A 117 -20.10 -22.83 2.63
N LEU A 118 -20.17 -24.15 2.44
CA LEU A 118 -19.26 -25.13 3.02
C LEU A 118 -18.45 -25.83 1.94
N LYS A 119 -17.16 -26.08 2.21
CA LYS A 119 -16.26 -26.80 1.32
C LYS A 119 -15.52 -27.89 2.08
N SER A 120 -15.44 -29.06 1.48
CA SER A 120 -14.78 -30.24 2.05
C SER A 120 -14.12 -31.08 0.95
N PRO A 121 -12.93 -31.67 1.18
CA PRO A 121 -12.37 -32.70 0.30
C PRO A 121 -13.20 -33.99 0.30
N LYS A 122 -13.88 -34.31 1.40
CA LYS A 122 -14.74 -35.50 1.50
C LYS A 122 -16.12 -35.23 0.89
N ARG A 123 -16.54 -36.10 -0.02
CA ARG A 123 -17.92 -36.16 -0.53
C ARG A 123 -18.79 -36.96 0.42
N LEU A 124 -19.96 -36.43 0.77
CA LEU A 124 -21.04 -37.18 1.43
C LEU A 124 -21.72 -38.12 0.43
N ASP A 125 -22.21 -39.27 0.91
CA ASP A 125 -22.83 -40.30 0.06
C ASP A 125 -24.11 -39.81 -0.64
N GLN A 126 -24.85 -38.91 0.02
CA GLN A 126 -26.09 -38.33 -0.50
C GLN A 126 -25.89 -36.88 -0.92
N ASP A 127 -26.52 -36.49 -2.04
CA ASP A 127 -26.51 -35.10 -2.52
C ASP A 127 -27.24 -34.16 -1.55
N ILE A 128 -28.21 -34.66 -0.78
CA ILE A 128 -28.83 -33.93 0.32
C ILE A 128 -28.71 -34.79 1.57
N THR A 129 -28.02 -34.27 2.58
CA THR A 129 -27.88 -34.91 3.89
C THR A 129 -28.48 -33.99 4.94
N GLU A 130 -29.47 -34.47 5.68
CA GLU A 130 -30.10 -33.73 6.78
C GLU A 130 -29.67 -34.34 8.11
N VAL A 131 -29.22 -33.50 9.03
CA VAL A 131 -28.82 -33.90 10.37
C VAL A 131 -29.43 -32.97 11.41
N ILE A 132 -29.58 -33.46 12.63
CA ILE A 132 -30.22 -32.72 13.70
C ILE A 132 -29.16 -32.43 14.77
N SER A 133 -28.93 -31.15 15.08
CA SER A 133 -28.09 -30.71 16.20
C SER A 133 -28.91 -29.91 17.19
N GLN A 134 -28.49 -29.94 18.45
CA GLN A 134 -29.11 -29.19 19.51
C GLN A 134 -28.26 -27.96 19.85
N ARG A 135 -28.87 -26.77 19.83
CA ARG A 135 -28.17 -25.54 20.18
C ARG A 135 -27.87 -25.52 21.67
N ARG A 136 -26.59 -25.27 22.03
CA ARG A 136 -26.11 -25.31 23.42
C ARG A 136 -26.65 -24.21 24.33
N THR A 137 -27.16 -23.12 23.76
CA THR A 137 -27.61 -21.94 24.54
C THR A 137 -29.04 -22.04 25.04
N ASP A 138 -29.95 -22.57 24.21
CA ASP A 138 -31.39 -22.57 24.43
C ASP A 138 -32.01 -23.97 24.28
N GLY A 139 -31.21 -24.98 23.94
CA GLY A 139 -31.67 -26.36 23.74
C GLY A 139 -32.48 -26.58 22.47
N VAL A 140 -32.61 -25.57 21.59
CA VAL A 140 -33.44 -25.65 20.39
C VAL A 140 -32.86 -26.65 19.39
N ILE A 141 -33.70 -27.59 18.97
CA ILE A 141 -33.37 -28.58 17.96
C ILE A 141 -33.34 -27.88 16.59
N THR A 142 -32.18 -27.91 15.95
CA THR A 142 -31.94 -27.29 14.64
C THR A 142 -31.59 -28.40 13.63
N CYS A 143 -32.40 -28.50 12.58
CA CYS A 143 -32.07 -29.30 11.41
C CYS A 143 -31.04 -28.54 10.56
N VAL A 144 -29.92 -29.19 10.26
CA VAL A 144 -28.87 -28.72 9.37
C VAL A 144 -28.93 -29.55 8.11
N ARG A 145 -29.22 -28.91 6.98
CA ARG A 145 -29.28 -29.54 5.67
C ARG A 145 -28.04 -29.21 4.87
N PHE A 146 -27.29 -30.23 4.47
CA PHE A 146 -26.17 -30.14 3.55
C PHE A 146 -26.63 -30.53 2.16
N LYS A 147 -26.64 -29.58 1.22
CA LYS A 147 -26.95 -29.82 -0.19
C LYS A 147 -25.67 -29.73 -1.03
N TRP A 148 -25.25 -30.81 -1.66
CA TRP A 148 -24.15 -30.81 -2.62
C TRP A 148 -24.49 -29.90 -3.81
N VAL A 149 -23.52 -29.09 -4.22
CA VAL A 149 -23.69 -28.09 -5.29
C VAL A 149 -22.85 -28.46 -6.50
N GLN A 150 -21.53 -28.55 -6.31
CA GLN A 150 -20.59 -28.81 -7.39
C GLN A 150 -19.25 -29.31 -6.86
N GLU A 151 -18.47 -29.86 -7.78
CA GLU A 151 -17.05 -30.11 -7.61
C GLU A 151 -16.24 -28.92 -8.13
N LEU A 152 -15.27 -28.45 -7.35
CA LEU A 152 -14.40 -27.33 -7.71
C LEU A 152 -13.17 -27.87 -8.44
N ALA A 153 -12.91 -27.32 -9.62
CA ALA A 153 -11.71 -27.61 -10.37
C ALA A 153 -10.45 -27.15 -9.61
N PRO A 154 -9.28 -27.79 -9.82
CA PRO A 154 -8.00 -27.41 -9.20
C PRO A 154 -7.57 -25.95 -9.39
N LEU A 155 -8.08 -25.29 -10.45
CA LEU A 155 -7.76 -23.91 -10.80
C LEU A 155 -8.93 -22.95 -10.53
N ASP A 156 -9.98 -23.41 -9.86
CA ASP A 156 -11.15 -22.58 -9.56
C ASP A 156 -10.76 -21.43 -8.61
N PRO A 157 -11.11 -20.16 -8.91
CA PRO A 157 -10.82 -19.03 -8.02
C PRO A 157 -11.40 -19.18 -6.60
N GLU A 158 -12.51 -19.93 -6.45
CA GLU A 158 -13.14 -20.24 -5.18
C GLU A 158 -12.25 -21.16 -4.31
N LEU A 159 -11.43 -22.00 -4.95
CA LEU A 159 -10.43 -22.84 -4.29
C LEU A 159 -9.23 -22.03 -3.79
N LEU A 160 -8.75 -21.05 -4.58
CA LEU A 160 -7.69 -20.13 -4.13
C LEU A 160 -8.15 -19.30 -2.92
N ARG A 161 -9.42 -18.85 -2.92
CA ARG A 161 -10.04 -18.20 -1.75
C ARG A 161 -10.08 -19.10 -0.53
N LEU A 162 -10.38 -20.38 -0.72
CA LEU A 162 -10.39 -21.38 0.35
C LEU A 162 -8.99 -21.52 0.95
N PHE A 163 -7.96 -21.68 0.12
CA PHE A 163 -6.58 -21.80 0.61
C PHE A 163 -6.12 -20.57 1.38
N ASN A 164 -6.41 -19.36 0.88
CA ASN A 164 -6.10 -18.14 1.62
C ASN A 164 -6.86 -18.06 2.95
N THR A 165 -8.14 -18.47 2.98
CA THR A 165 -8.91 -18.54 4.24
C THR A 165 -8.29 -19.51 5.23
N GLN A 166 -7.86 -20.68 4.77
CA GLN A 166 -7.17 -21.66 5.60
C GLN A 166 -5.79 -21.16 6.07
N MET A 167 -5.05 -20.46 5.22
CA MET A 167 -3.76 -19.86 5.57
C MET A 167 -3.92 -18.80 6.67
N ARG A 168 -4.96 -17.95 6.61
CA ARG A 168 -5.27 -17.01 7.68
C ARG A 168 -5.50 -17.71 9.03
N ARG A 169 -6.27 -18.80 9.03
CA ARG A 169 -6.49 -19.63 10.24
C ARG A 169 -5.18 -20.24 10.77
N ASN A 170 -4.27 -20.62 9.87
CA ASN A 170 -2.97 -21.14 10.27
C ASN A 170 -2.13 -20.05 10.94
N LEU A 171 -2.10 -18.84 10.39
CA LEU A 171 -1.41 -17.69 10.99
C LEU A 171 -1.97 -17.34 12.37
N GLU A 172 -3.29 -17.31 12.52
CA GLU A 172 -3.94 -17.11 13.83
C GLU A 172 -3.52 -18.16 14.87
N ARG A 173 -3.34 -19.42 14.46
CA ARG A 173 -2.84 -20.51 15.34
C ARG A 173 -1.36 -20.40 15.66
N LEU A 174 -0.60 -19.65 14.87
CA LEU A 174 0.80 -19.31 15.12
C LEU A 174 0.93 -18.05 15.98
N ASP A 175 -0.15 -17.60 16.63
CA ASP A 175 -0.23 -16.37 17.43
C ASP A 175 -0.01 -15.06 16.64
N PHE A 176 -0.13 -15.10 15.31
CA PHE A 176 -0.17 -13.87 14.52
C PHE A 176 -1.50 -13.16 14.70
N VAL A 177 -1.42 -11.84 14.83
CA VAL A 177 -2.57 -10.94 14.91
C VAL A 177 -2.81 -10.30 13.57
N GLN A 178 -4.05 -10.37 13.11
CA GLN A 178 -4.46 -9.60 11.96
C GLN A 178 -4.64 -8.12 12.35
N ILE A 179 -3.85 -7.24 11.74
CA ILE A 179 -4.06 -5.78 11.77
C ILE A 179 -4.36 -5.36 10.33
N ASN A 180 -5.58 -4.89 10.10
CA ASN A 180 -6.11 -4.63 8.76
C ASN A 180 -6.09 -5.88 7.85
N ARG A 181 -5.24 -5.88 6.83
CA ARG A 181 -5.10 -6.99 5.85
C ARG A 181 -3.85 -7.83 6.08
N HIS A 182 -3.01 -7.47 7.04
CA HIS A 182 -1.71 -8.09 7.27
C HIS A 182 -1.67 -8.77 8.63
N PHE A 183 -0.77 -9.75 8.77
CA PHE A 183 -0.59 -10.53 9.97
C PHE A 183 0.74 -10.19 10.62
N PHE A 184 0.71 -9.94 11.93
CA PHE A 184 1.86 -9.52 12.72
C PHE A 184 2.11 -10.47 13.87
N ASP A 185 3.36 -10.82 14.11
CA ASP A 185 3.73 -11.70 15.20
C ASP A 185 3.78 -10.91 16.52
N ARG A 186 3.01 -11.36 17.52
CA ARG A 186 3.01 -10.76 18.87
C ARG A 186 4.33 -10.92 19.62
N ARG A 187 5.14 -11.91 19.23
CA ARG A 187 6.41 -12.24 19.89
C ARG A 187 7.57 -11.46 19.28
N ALA A 188 7.45 -11.03 18.03
CA ALA A 188 8.47 -10.28 17.30
C ALA A 188 8.18 -8.77 17.31
N VAL A 189 8.19 -8.19 18.51
CA VAL A 189 8.01 -6.75 18.74
C VAL A 189 9.33 -6.15 19.21
N ALA A 190 9.92 -5.26 18.42
CA ALA A 190 11.12 -4.51 18.80
C ALA A 190 10.72 -3.13 19.31
N SER A 191 11.07 -2.80 20.56
CA SER A 191 10.86 -1.46 21.10
C SER A 191 12.00 -0.53 20.69
N ILE A 192 11.66 0.71 20.34
CA ILE A 192 12.60 1.80 20.07
C ILE A 192 12.27 2.93 21.08
N PRO A 193 12.75 2.82 22.34
CA PRO A 193 12.32 3.70 23.42
C PRO A 193 12.65 5.18 23.18
N GLN A 194 13.75 5.46 22.48
CA GLN A 194 14.22 6.82 22.18
C GLN A 194 13.20 7.66 21.41
N TYR A 195 12.31 7.01 20.66
CA TYR A 195 11.27 7.67 19.87
C TYR A 195 9.85 7.30 20.33
N GLY A 196 9.71 6.54 21.43
CA GLY A 196 8.41 6.04 21.88
C GLY A 196 7.72 5.14 20.85
N LEU A 197 8.49 4.35 20.09
CA LEU A 197 7.97 3.49 19.02
C LEU A 197 8.11 2.00 19.33
N GLU A 198 7.26 1.20 18.72
CA GLU A 198 7.33 -0.25 18.63
C GLU A 198 7.26 -0.67 17.17
N LEU A 199 8.17 -1.56 16.77
CA LEU A 199 8.23 -2.14 15.46
C LEU A 199 7.72 -3.58 15.55
N TRP A 200 6.57 -3.81 14.93
CA TRP A 200 5.94 -5.12 14.87
C TRP A 200 6.32 -5.78 13.55
N GLN A 201 6.99 -6.93 13.61
CA GLN A 201 7.28 -7.73 12.44
C GLN A 201 6.05 -8.55 12.03
N GLY A 202 5.78 -8.59 10.73
CA GLY A 202 4.68 -9.33 10.16
C GLY A 202 5.05 -10.01 8.87
N LEU A 203 4.06 -10.70 8.31
CA LEU A 203 4.18 -11.46 7.08
C LEU A 203 3.00 -11.16 6.16
N VAL A 204 3.29 -10.97 4.88
CA VAL A 204 2.30 -11.10 3.81
C VAL A 204 2.29 -12.57 3.46
N ALA A 205 1.13 -13.22 3.48
CA ALA A 205 0.96 -14.57 3.00
C ALA A 205 -0.19 -14.58 2.00
N ALA A 206 0.10 -14.87 0.74
CA ALA A 206 -0.88 -14.92 -0.32
C ALA A 206 -0.68 -16.17 -1.18
N ILE A 207 -1.75 -16.95 -1.35
CA ILE A 207 -1.75 -18.12 -2.21
C ILE A 207 -2.39 -17.73 -3.54
N GLY A 208 -1.65 -17.93 -4.63
CA GLY A 208 -2.07 -17.57 -5.98
C GLY A 208 -1.69 -18.62 -7.02
N GLN A 209 -2.37 -18.57 -8.15
CA GLN A 209 -2.03 -19.37 -9.33
C GLN A 209 -0.95 -18.64 -10.14
N TYR A 210 0.13 -19.34 -10.44
CA TYR A 210 1.22 -18.88 -11.29
C TYR A 210 1.45 -19.86 -12.45
N GLU A 211 2.37 -19.54 -13.36
CA GLU A 211 2.61 -20.37 -14.56
C GLU A 211 3.01 -21.81 -14.24
N SER A 212 3.73 -22.03 -13.14
CA SER A 212 4.18 -23.36 -12.71
C SER A 212 3.24 -24.08 -11.74
N GLY A 213 2.09 -23.49 -11.41
CA GLY A 213 1.12 -24.02 -10.45
C GLY A 213 0.77 -23.04 -9.33
N VAL A 214 0.10 -23.57 -8.30
CA VAL A 214 -0.27 -22.81 -7.10
C VAL A 214 0.95 -22.61 -6.20
N MET A 215 1.22 -21.37 -5.85
CA MET A 215 2.34 -21.00 -4.98
C MET A 215 1.84 -20.12 -3.83
N LEU A 216 2.45 -20.28 -2.66
CA LEU A 216 2.35 -19.36 -1.54
C LEU A 216 3.49 -18.35 -1.67
N VAL A 217 3.15 -17.07 -1.78
CA VAL A 217 4.10 -15.98 -1.63
C VAL A 217 4.15 -15.59 -0.16
N THR A 218 5.36 -15.48 0.38
CA THR A 218 5.56 -14.90 1.69
C THR A 218 6.54 -13.75 1.64
N ASP A 219 6.18 -12.61 2.20
CA ASP A 219 7.11 -11.49 2.33
C ASP A 219 7.07 -10.92 3.75
N THR A 220 8.18 -10.36 4.20
CA THR A 220 8.26 -9.70 5.50
C THR A 220 7.74 -8.28 5.40
N LEU A 221 6.94 -7.86 6.37
CA LEU A 221 6.50 -6.48 6.49
C LEU A 221 6.66 -5.99 7.92
N TYR A 222 6.74 -4.69 8.10
CA TYR A 222 6.89 -4.08 9.41
C TYR A 222 5.80 -3.04 9.62
N LYS A 223 5.24 -3.01 10.84
CA LYS A 223 4.32 -1.95 11.26
C LYS A 223 4.95 -1.20 12.41
N VAL A 224 5.09 0.10 12.21
CA VAL A 224 5.49 1.03 13.28
C VAL A 224 4.22 1.44 14.02
N LEU A 225 4.24 1.21 15.33
CA LEU A 225 3.23 1.62 16.28
C LEU A 225 3.88 2.54 17.31
N ARG A 226 3.10 3.47 17.86
CA ARG A 226 3.55 4.31 18.97
C ARG A 226 3.31 3.60 20.28
N ARG A 227 4.13 3.90 21.28
CA ARG A 227 3.89 3.49 22.66
C ARG A 227 2.96 4.47 23.37
N ASP A 228 3.06 5.74 23.01
CA ASP A 228 2.29 6.82 23.62
C ASP A 228 0.81 6.69 23.23
N SER A 229 -0.05 6.74 24.23
CA SER A 229 -1.49 6.81 24.01
C SER A 229 -1.91 8.18 23.50
N VAL A 230 -3.11 8.27 22.91
CA VAL A 230 -3.69 9.56 22.53
C VAL A 230 -3.81 10.47 23.77
N PHE A 231 -4.10 9.89 24.93
CA PHE A 231 -4.13 10.63 26.20
C PHE A 231 -2.77 11.24 26.58
N ASP A 232 -1.67 10.49 26.39
CA ASP A 232 -0.32 10.98 26.69
C ASP A 232 0.03 12.16 25.77
N LEU A 233 -0.31 12.07 24.48
CA LEU A 233 -0.14 13.18 23.53
C LEU A 233 -0.93 14.43 23.95
N MET A 234 -2.20 14.26 24.34
CA MET A 234 -3.04 15.36 24.79
C MET A 234 -2.49 16.02 26.06
N SER A 235 -1.95 15.21 26.97
CA SER A 235 -1.34 15.68 28.22
C SER A 235 -0.08 16.50 27.98
N GLN A 236 0.74 16.15 26.98
CA GLN A 236 1.95 16.90 26.63
C GLN A 236 1.66 18.33 26.16
N ILE A 237 0.50 18.56 25.53
CA ILE A 237 0.10 19.86 24.98
C ILE A 237 -0.88 20.63 25.88
N GLN A 238 -1.16 20.12 27.08
CA GLN A 238 -2.10 20.72 28.03
C GLN A 238 -1.68 22.13 28.48
N HIS A 239 -0.38 22.43 28.47
CA HIS A 239 0.16 23.75 28.85
C HIS A 239 0.03 24.82 27.75
N VAL A 240 -0.33 24.44 26.53
CA VAL A 240 -0.42 25.36 25.38
C VAL A 240 -1.72 26.17 25.47
N PRO A 241 -1.72 27.48 25.20
CA PRO A 241 -2.96 28.25 25.07
C PRO A 241 -3.85 27.67 23.97
N ASN A 242 -5.17 27.65 24.18
CA ASN A 242 -6.14 26.97 23.31
C ASN A 242 -5.87 25.46 23.13
N TYR A 243 -5.49 24.77 24.22
CA TYR A 243 -5.15 23.35 24.21
C TYR A 243 -6.21 22.46 23.53
N LYS A 244 -7.51 22.77 23.69
CA LYS A 244 -8.61 21.99 23.10
C LYS A 244 -8.55 22.00 21.57
N ASP A 245 -8.45 23.19 20.97
CA ASP A 245 -8.39 23.36 19.52
C ASP A 245 -7.14 22.68 18.95
N GLU A 246 -6.03 22.79 19.68
CA GLU A 246 -4.77 22.20 19.28
C GLU A 246 -4.78 20.66 19.38
N CYS A 247 -5.48 20.09 20.38
CA CYS A 247 -5.73 18.66 20.47
C CYS A 247 -6.57 18.17 19.28
N VAL A 248 -7.65 18.88 18.95
CA VAL A 248 -8.51 18.54 17.81
C VAL A 248 -7.70 18.57 16.52
N LYS A 249 -6.87 19.60 16.27
CA LYS A 249 -6.00 19.66 15.09
C LYS A 249 -5.01 18.49 14.99
N ARG A 250 -4.42 18.04 16.10
CA ARG A 250 -3.44 16.95 16.11
C ARG A 250 -4.04 15.55 16.02
N VAL A 251 -5.28 15.37 16.49
CA VAL A 251 -5.89 14.04 16.68
C VAL A 251 -7.03 13.79 15.68
N ALA A 252 -7.83 14.80 15.35
CA ALA A 252 -8.91 14.63 14.37
C ALA A 252 -8.33 14.40 12.97
N GLY A 253 -8.89 13.44 12.25
CA GLY A 253 -8.39 12.93 10.97
C GLY A 253 -7.39 11.77 11.10
N CYS A 254 -6.73 11.61 12.25
CA CYS A 254 -5.78 10.52 12.46
C CYS A 254 -6.46 9.15 12.62
N ILE A 255 -5.69 8.11 12.30
CA ILE A 255 -6.11 6.72 12.54
C ILE A 255 -5.51 6.25 13.86
N VAL A 256 -6.39 5.91 14.80
CA VAL A 256 -6.01 5.31 16.09
C VAL A 256 -6.25 3.80 16.05
N MET A 257 -5.39 3.04 16.71
CA MET A 257 -5.59 1.62 16.98
C MET A 257 -5.90 1.41 18.44
N THR A 258 -6.79 0.48 18.71
CA THR A 258 -7.16 0.03 20.04
C THR A 258 -6.49 -1.31 20.34
N PRO A 259 -5.36 -1.34 21.08
CA PRO A 259 -4.52 -2.54 21.22
C PRO A 259 -5.25 -3.75 21.84
N TYR A 260 -6.30 -3.50 22.62
CA TYR A 260 -7.10 -4.56 23.27
C TYR A 260 -7.92 -5.42 22.27
N ASN A 261 -8.19 -4.92 21.06
CA ASN A 261 -8.91 -5.68 20.04
C ASN A 261 -8.30 -5.55 18.62
N ASN A 262 -7.19 -4.82 18.48
CA ASN A 262 -6.46 -4.55 17.24
C ASN A 262 -7.32 -3.94 16.12
N LYS A 263 -8.38 -3.24 16.49
CA LYS A 263 -9.19 -2.47 15.54
C LYS A 263 -8.61 -1.07 15.37
N THR A 264 -8.80 -0.54 14.18
CA THR A 264 -8.40 0.83 13.85
C THR A 264 -9.63 1.67 13.57
N TYR A 265 -9.62 2.91 14.05
CA TYR A 265 -10.68 3.88 13.89
C TYR A 265 -10.10 5.19 13.38
N ARG A 266 -10.85 5.89 12.52
CA ARG A 266 -10.52 7.28 12.18
C ARG A 266 -11.19 8.15 13.23
N VAL A 267 -10.43 9.00 13.90
CA VAL A 267 -10.99 9.99 14.82
C VAL A 267 -11.50 11.15 13.99
N ASP A 268 -12.75 11.54 14.17
CA ASP A 268 -13.35 12.67 13.47
C ASP A 268 -13.42 13.91 14.37
N ASP A 269 -13.56 13.71 15.68
CA ASP A 269 -13.67 14.81 16.65
C ASP A 269 -13.30 14.33 18.07
N ILE A 270 -13.27 15.26 19.03
CA ILE A 270 -13.11 15.00 20.46
C ILE A 270 -14.31 15.59 21.20
N ASP A 271 -15.04 14.73 21.92
CA ASP A 271 -16.15 15.14 22.79
C ASP A 271 -15.60 15.44 24.19
N TRP A 272 -15.60 16.72 24.54
CA TRP A 272 -15.08 17.24 25.82
C TRP A 272 -16.12 17.22 26.94
N ASP A 273 -17.40 17.01 26.61
CA ASP A 273 -18.50 17.00 27.59
C ASP A 273 -18.73 15.60 28.15
N LYS A 274 -18.29 14.57 27.41
CA LYS A 274 -18.29 13.17 27.86
C LYS A 274 -16.96 12.73 28.44
N ASN A 275 -17.04 11.77 29.34
CA ASN A 275 -15.88 11.17 29.99
C ASN A 275 -16.14 9.67 30.29
N PRO A 276 -15.13 8.91 30.75
CA PRO A 276 -15.27 7.49 31.07
C PRO A 276 -16.37 7.11 32.07
N ALA A 277 -16.86 8.04 32.90
CA ALA A 277 -17.95 7.79 33.84
C ALA A 277 -19.35 7.89 33.20
N CYS A 278 -19.45 8.48 32.00
CA CYS A 278 -20.71 8.55 31.26
C CYS A 278 -21.19 7.14 30.84
N THR A 279 -22.51 6.98 30.74
CA THR A 279 -23.16 5.74 30.32
C THR A 279 -23.52 5.74 28.84
N PHE A 280 -23.54 4.54 28.25
CA PHE A 280 -24.07 4.31 26.91
C PHE A 280 -24.91 3.03 26.90
N GLU A 281 -25.82 2.92 25.93
CA GLU A 281 -26.69 1.77 25.79
C GLU A 281 -25.92 0.57 25.23
N THR A 282 -26.02 -0.57 25.93
CA THR A 282 -25.52 -1.86 25.45
C THR A 282 -26.67 -2.84 25.30
N LYS A 283 -26.41 -4.00 24.67
CA LYS A 283 -27.41 -5.08 24.56
C LYS A 283 -27.86 -5.63 25.91
N GLU A 284 -27.03 -5.47 26.95
CA GLU A 284 -27.28 -5.94 28.31
C GLU A 284 -27.84 -4.83 29.22
N GLY A 285 -28.08 -3.64 28.65
CA GLY A 285 -28.55 -2.44 29.37
C GLY A 285 -27.51 -1.30 29.40
N PRO A 286 -27.83 -0.19 30.06
CA PRO A 286 -26.94 0.97 30.15
C PRO A 286 -25.72 0.63 31.02
N LYS A 287 -24.53 0.97 30.51
CA LYS A 287 -23.25 0.71 31.20
C LYS A 287 -22.31 1.89 31.04
N THR A 288 -21.47 2.17 32.04
CA THR A 288 -20.43 3.20 31.90
C THR A 288 -19.33 2.74 30.96
N TYR A 289 -18.63 3.67 30.31
CA TYR A 289 -17.47 3.31 29.49
C TYR A 289 -16.41 2.56 30.32
N ALA A 290 -16.13 3.02 31.55
CA ALA A 290 -15.16 2.38 32.44
C ALA A 290 -15.55 0.95 32.81
N ASP A 291 -16.81 0.70 33.17
CA ASP A 291 -17.29 -0.65 33.49
C ASP A 291 -17.27 -1.56 32.26
N TYR A 292 -17.64 -1.03 31.10
CA TYR A 292 -17.59 -1.77 29.84
C TYR A 292 -16.17 -2.26 29.52
N TYR A 293 -15.16 -1.37 29.59
CA TYR A 293 -13.77 -1.73 29.31
C TYR A 293 -13.17 -2.68 30.34
N ARG A 294 -13.54 -2.54 31.61
CA ARG A 294 -13.12 -3.47 32.67
C ARG A 294 -13.70 -4.86 32.45
N ASP A 295 -14.99 -4.96 32.19
CA ASP A 295 -15.68 -6.26 32.17
C ASP A 295 -15.47 -7.02 30.84
N HIS A 296 -15.35 -6.32 29.70
CA HIS A 296 -15.14 -6.97 28.40
C HIS A 296 -13.68 -7.15 28.00
N TYR A 297 -12.77 -6.31 28.49
CA TYR A 297 -11.37 -6.28 28.04
C TYR A 297 -10.36 -6.29 29.19
N GLU A 298 -10.80 -6.37 30.44
CA GLU A 298 -9.94 -6.34 31.64
C GLU A 298 -9.03 -5.09 31.66
N LYS A 299 -9.54 -3.96 31.13
CA LYS A 299 -8.82 -2.68 31.10
C LYS A 299 -9.35 -1.72 32.15
N ARG A 300 -8.45 -1.30 33.05
CA ARG A 300 -8.72 -0.26 34.03
C ARG A 300 -8.30 1.11 33.47
N ILE A 301 -9.25 2.04 33.42
CA ILE A 301 -9.00 3.44 33.04
C ILE A 301 -8.42 4.18 34.24
N ARG A 302 -7.33 4.93 34.04
CA ARG A 302 -6.64 5.68 35.10
C ARG A 302 -7.27 7.04 35.33
N ASP A 303 -7.52 7.80 34.26
CA ASP A 303 -8.12 9.12 34.35
C ASP A 303 -9.61 9.09 33.97
N MET A 304 -10.49 9.36 34.93
CA MET A 304 -11.94 9.38 34.71
C MET A 304 -12.45 10.71 34.16
N ARG A 305 -11.60 11.75 34.06
CA ARG A 305 -11.95 13.09 33.56
C ARG A 305 -11.51 13.33 32.12
N GLN A 306 -10.78 12.38 31.53
CA GLN A 306 -10.35 12.49 30.14
C GLN A 306 -11.57 12.57 29.19
N PRO A 307 -11.48 13.34 28.10
CA PRO A 307 -12.54 13.41 27.09
C PRO A 307 -12.66 12.09 26.32
N LEU A 308 -13.66 11.97 25.45
CA LEU A 308 -13.81 10.81 24.57
C LEU A 308 -13.53 11.19 23.11
N LEU A 309 -12.86 10.30 22.37
CA LEU A 309 -12.67 10.44 20.93
C LEU A 309 -13.96 10.03 20.22
N VAL A 310 -14.36 10.81 19.21
CA VAL A 310 -15.56 10.56 18.40
C VAL A 310 -15.14 10.00 17.05
N CYS A 311 -15.68 8.84 16.71
CA CYS A 311 -15.51 8.18 15.43
C CYS A 311 -16.89 8.02 14.78
N ARG A 312 -17.13 8.73 13.68
CA ARG A 312 -18.41 8.70 12.96
C ARG A 312 -18.45 7.46 12.05
N PRO A 313 -19.64 6.85 11.88
CA PRO A 313 -19.79 5.68 11.01
C PRO A 313 -19.44 6.03 9.55
N LYS A 314 -18.76 5.12 8.87
CA LYS A 314 -18.48 5.26 7.43
C LYS A 314 -19.74 4.95 6.62
N GLU A 315 -19.78 5.31 5.34
CA GLU A 315 -20.91 4.99 4.45
C GLU A 315 -21.29 3.50 4.48
N LYS A 316 -20.30 2.61 4.60
CA LYS A 316 -20.53 1.16 4.71
C LYS A 316 -21.32 0.80 5.97
N ASP A 317 -21.05 1.46 7.08
CA ASP A 317 -21.70 1.23 8.37
C ASP A 317 -23.13 1.80 8.35
N LEU A 318 -23.32 2.97 7.73
CA LEU A 318 -24.65 3.54 7.48
C LEU A 318 -25.53 2.61 6.64
N ARG A 319 -24.98 2.02 5.57
CA ARG A 319 -25.68 1.00 4.75
C ARG A 319 -26.02 -0.27 5.54
N ALA A 320 -25.27 -0.56 6.60
CA ALA A 320 -25.52 -1.68 7.51
C ALA A 320 -26.45 -1.30 8.69
N GLY A 321 -27.05 -0.10 8.65
CA GLY A 321 -27.97 0.40 9.68
C GLY A 321 -27.30 0.91 10.96
N ARG A 322 -25.97 1.08 10.97
CA ARG A 322 -25.23 1.63 12.12
C ARG A 322 -25.05 3.13 11.92
N THR A 323 -25.90 3.90 12.57
CA THR A 323 -25.93 5.37 12.49
C THR A 323 -25.28 6.06 13.69
N GLU A 324 -25.02 5.33 14.77
CA GLU A 324 -24.46 5.89 15.99
C GLU A 324 -22.96 6.12 15.92
N ASN A 325 -22.51 7.22 16.55
CA ASN A 325 -21.09 7.51 16.72
C ASN A 325 -20.46 6.54 17.71
N ILE A 326 -19.24 6.11 17.40
CA ILE A 326 -18.42 5.30 18.30
C ILE A 326 -17.59 6.26 19.16
N TYR A 327 -17.62 6.05 20.47
CA TYR A 327 -16.82 6.81 21.42
C TYR A 327 -15.69 5.93 21.97
N LEU A 328 -14.46 6.44 21.92
CA LEU A 328 -13.28 5.73 22.38
C LEU A 328 -12.58 6.51 23.51
N VAL A 329 -11.98 5.79 24.44
CA VAL A 329 -11.22 6.38 25.55
C VAL A 329 -9.78 6.65 25.07
N PRO A 330 -9.29 7.91 25.08
CA PRO A 330 -7.96 8.27 24.58
C PRO A 330 -6.82 7.45 25.18
N GLU A 331 -6.89 7.11 26.47
CA GLU A 331 -5.88 6.31 27.18
C GLU A 331 -5.72 4.89 26.60
N LEU A 332 -6.78 4.34 26.01
CA LEU A 332 -6.79 3.00 25.44
C LEU A 332 -6.53 3.00 23.92
N CYS A 333 -6.25 4.18 23.35
CA CYS A 333 -6.02 4.39 21.94
C CYS A 333 -4.57 4.79 21.68
N VAL A 334 -3.98 4.22 20.64
CA VAL A 334 -2.62 4.52 20.19
C VAL A 334 -2.69 5.07 18.77
N LEU A 335 -1.98 6.15 18.48
CA LEU A 335 -1.90 6.66 17.12
C LEU A 335 -1.16 5.68 16.21
N THR A 336 -1.75 5.40 15.04
CA THR A 336 -1.10 4.59 14.02
C THR A 336 -0.48 5.48 12.96
N GLY A 337 0.68 5.05 12.48
CA GLY A 337 1.47 5.84 11.53
C GLY A 337 2.50 6.73 12.24
N LEU A 338 3.43 7.23 11.45
CA LEU A 338 4.27 8.35 11.86
C LEU A 338 3.35 9.57 11.84
N THR A 339 3.20 10.30 12.96
CA THR A 339 2.48 11.57 12.92
C THR A 339 3.17 12.52 11.96
N ASP A 340 2.38 13.40 11.38
CA ASP A 340 2.79 14.57 10.61
C ASP A 340 3.70 15.54 11.39
N GLU A 341 4.06 15.23 12.64
CA GLU A 341 5.21 15.80 13.33
C GLU A 341 6.52 15.33 12.69
N ALA A 342 6.66 15.85 11.47
CA ALA A 342 7.81 16.06 10.63
C ALA A 342 8.51 14.80 10.11
N GLU A 343 8.00 14.27 8.99
CA GLU A 343 8.93 14.05 7.89
C GLU A 343 9.64 15.37 7.64
N LYS A 344 10.92 15.41 8.01
CA LYS A 344 11.74 16.60 7.83
C LYS A 344 12.43 16.46 6.50
N VAL A 345 12.37 17.51 5.68
CA VAL A 345 13.20 17.56 4.48
C VAL A 345 14.63 17.79 4.95
N MET A 346 15.51 16.83 4.70
CA MET A 346 16.94 16.95 4.94
C MET A 346 17.63 17.35 3.65
N GLN A 347 18.35 18.47 3.67
CA GLN A 347 19.08 18.99 2.51
C GLN A 347 20.47 19.47 2.96
N GLY A 348 21.51 18.75 2.53
CA GLY A 348 22.86 18.86 3.09
C GLY A 348 22.85 18.57 4.59
N SER A 349 23.36 19.50 5.39
CA SER A 349 23.35 19.45 6.87
C SER A 349 22.10 20.07 7.50
N ASN A 350 21.16 20.56 6.70
CA ASN A 350 19.99 21.28 7.19
C ASN A 350 18.75 20.40 7.22
N THR A 351 17.84 20.73 8.12
CA THR A 351 16.62 19.96 8.35
C THR A 351 15.44 20.93 8.49
N TYR A 352 14.41 20.76 7.65
CA TYR A 352 13.29 21.68 7.56
C TYR A 352 11.96 20.98 7.87
N ARG A 353 11.01 21.75 8.41
CA ARG A 353 9.61 21.34 8.47
C ARG A 353 8.88 21.97 7.29
N TYR A 354 7.93 21.25 6.70
CA TYR A 354 7.04 21.76 5.67
C TYR A 354 5.58 21.54 6.08
N SER A 355 4.68 22.26 5.43
CA SER A 355 3.24 22.10 5.64
C SER A 355 2.76 20.86 4.90
N VAL A 356 2.31 19.85 5.64
CA VAL A 356 1.78 18.59 5.06
C VAL A 356 0.48 18.85 4.27
N ALA A 357 -0.30 19.86 4.67
CA ALA A 357 -1.55 20.23 3.97
C ALA A 357 -1.32 20.71 2.53
N THR A 358 -0.16 21.34 2.26
CA THR A 358 0.21 21.82 0.93
C THR A 358 1.24 20.92 0.24
N ALA A 359 1.95 20.09 1.02
CA ALA A 359 3.07 19.25 0.58
C ALA A 359 4.15 20.00 -0.23
N ASP A 360 4.22 21.32 -0.07
CA ASP A 360 5.17 22.20 -0.76
C ASP A 360 6.29 22.62 0.20
N PHE A 361 7.52 22.38 -0.24
CA PHE A 361 8.76 22.73 0.44
C PHE A 361 9.72 23.50 -0.51
N SER A 362 9.21 24.01 -1.63
CA SER A 362 10.00 24.70 -2.66
C SER A 362 10.64 25.99 -2.13
N ARG A 363 10.00 26.64 -1.16
CA ARG A 363 10.52 27.85 -0.51
C ARG A 363 11.65 27.50 0.46
N GLU A 364 11.47 26.46 1.25
CA GLU A 364 12.39 26.00 2.29
C GLU A 364 13.68 25.41 1.68
N THR A 365 13.58 24.81 0.49
CA THR A 365 14.71 24.18 -0.23
C THR A 365 15.47 25.13 -1.17
N ARG A 366 14.98 26.36 -1.37
CA ARG A 366 15.57 27.34 -2.29
C ARG A 366 16.93 27.84 -1.80
N TYR A 367 17.91 27.91 -2.70
CA TYR A 367 19.28 28.41 -2.44
C TYR A 367 20.03 27.65 -1.34
N ARG A 368 19.72 26.36 -1.16
CA ARG A 368 20.38 25.48 -0.20
C ARG A 368 21.12 24.37 -0.93
N PRO A 369 22.26 23.92 -0.39
CA PRO A 369 23.01 22.82 -0.99
C PRO A 369 22.16 21.56 -1.04
N LEU A 370 22.15 20.88 -2.18
CA LEU A 370 21.54 19.55 -2.32
C LEU A 370 22.17 18.56 -1.33
N HIS A 371 21.44 17.50 -0.98
CA HIS A 371 21.94 16.48 -0.05
C HIS A 371 23.18 15.77 -0.59
N VAL A 372 23.17 15.44 -1.89
CA VAL A 372 24.33 15.01 -2.64
C VAL A 372 24.33 15.81 -3.94
N ALA A 373 25.38 16.59 -4.15
CA ALA A 373 25.59 17.33 -5.38
C ALA A 373 26.75 16.68 -6.16
N VAL A 374 26.50 16.36 -7.43
CA VAL A 374 27.52 15.81 -8.33
C VAL A 374 28.03 16.96 -9.20
N ALA A 375 29.35 17.16 -9.23
CA ALA A 375 29.95 18.14 -10.11
C ALA A 375 29.76 17.70 -11.57
N VAL A 376 29.43 18.65 -12.45
CA VAL A 376 29.32 18.43 -13.89
C VAL A 376 30.44 19.21 -14.56
N GLU A 377 31.48 18.49 -14.98
CA GLU A 377 32.70 19.06 -15.54
C GLU A 377 32.66 19.16 -17.06
N SER A 378 32.02 18.20 -17.72
CA SER A 378 31.99 18.10 -19.17
C SER A 378 30.57 17.80 -19.68
N TRP A 379 29.90 18.83 -20.18
CA TRP A 379 28.55 18.73 -20.70
C TRP A 379 28.33 19.59 -21.93
N ILE A 380 27.34 19.19 -22.73
CA ILE A 380 27.07 19.77 -24.04
C ILE A 380 25.63 20.25 -24.11
N VAL A 381 25.42 21.38 -24.78
CA VAL A 381 24.09 21.90 -25.08
C VAL A 381 23.90 21.91 -26.60
N PHE A 382 22.86 21.22 -27.07
CA PHE A 382 22.44 21.23 -28.47
C PHE A 382 21.25 22.17 -28.62
N CYS A 383 21.32 23.10 -29.55
CA CYS A 383 20.17 23.90 -29.94
C CYS A 383 20.20 24.24 -31.42
N HIS A 384 19.03 24.57 -31.96
CA HIS A 384 18.95 25.16 -33.29
C HIS A 384 19.54 26.58 -33.26
N ARG A 385 20.12 27.04 -34.39
CA ARG A 385 20.73 28.38 -34.50
C ARG A 385 19.77 29.52 -34.14
N CYS A 386 18.46 29.35 -34.38
CA CYS A 386 17.46 30.36 -34.00
C CYS A 386 17.27 30.52 -32.48
N GLU A 387 17.61 29.50 -31.69
CA GLU A 387 17.44 29.51 -30.22
C GLU A 387 18.72 29.91 -29.47
N GLU A 388 19.81 30.22 -30.18
CA GLU A 388 21.12 30.52 -29.58
C GLU A 388 21.03 31.61 -28.51
N ALA A 389 20.29 32.69 -28.77
CA ALA A 389 20.11 33.79 -27.83
C ALA A 389 19.38 33.35 -26.54
N ASN A 390 18.28 32.60 -26.69
CA ASN A 390 17.49 32.10 -25.56
C ASN A 390 18.29 31.11 -24.71
N VAL A 391 19.01 30.20 -25.37
CA VAL A 391 19.83 29.20 -24.70
C VAL A 391 21.01 29.85 -23.98
N THR A 392 21.62 30.89 -24.54
CA THR A 392 22.69 31.66 -23.88
C THR A 392 22.20 32.31 -22.59
N GLU A 393 21.01 32.91 -22.58
CA GLU A 393 20.43 33.52 -21.38
C GLU A 393 20.00 32.47 -20.34
N PHE A 394 19.44 31.35 -20.80
CA PHE A 394 19.15 30.19 -19.95
C PHE A 394 20.44 29.65 -19.29
N MET A 395 21.52 29.50 -20.05
CA MET A 395 22.82 29.06 -19.52
C MET A 395 23.35 30.05 -18.50
N ARG A 396 23.25 31.36 -18.73
CA ARG A 396 23.64 32.39 -17.75
C ARG A 396 22.86 32.23 -16.45
N THR A 397 21.55 32.01 -16.54
CA THR A 397 20.69 31.78 -15.37
C THR A 397 21.07 30.51 -14.64
N LEU A 398 21.24 29.39 -15.37
CA LEU A 398 21.60 28.09 -14.82
C LEU A 398 22.94 28.15 -14.06
N MET A 399 23.96 28.76 -14.67
CA MET A 399 25.27 28.97 -14.05
C MET A 399 25.22 29.83 -12.78
N SER A 400 24.18 30.67 -12.62
CA SER A 400 23.98 31.47 -11.40
C SER A 400 23.25 30.73 -10.27
N VAL A 401 22.33 29.82 -10.60
CA VAL A 401 21.47 29.13 -9.61
C VAL A 401 22.08 27.83 -9.10
N CYS A 402 22.95 27.17 -9.88
CA CYS A 402 23.58 25.92 -9.51
C CYS A 402 24.59 26.04 -8.34
N PRO A 403 25.49 27.05 -8.28
CA PRO A 403 26.48 27.14 -7.20
C PRO A 403 25.87 27.28 -5.79
N PRO A 404 24.83 28.10 -5.54
CA PRO A 404 24.14 28.12 -4.24
C PRO A 404 23.53 26.77 -3.83
N MET A 405 23.21 25.92 -4.80
CA MET A 405 22.71 24.56 -4.57
C MET A 405 23.83 23.53 -4.36
N GLY A 406 25.09 23.97 -4.27
CA GLY A 406 26.26 23.09 -4.15
C GLY A 406 26.58 22.33 -5.44
N LEU A 407 25.86 22.60 -6.53
CA LEU A 407 26.08 21.99 -7.83
C LEU A 407 27.14 22.79 -8.59
N ASN A 408 28.35 22.28 -8.63
CA ASN A 408 29.43 22.87 -9.42
C ASN A 408 29.28 22.44 -10.88
N ILE A 409 28.82 23.34 -11.74
CA ILE A 409 28.63 23.10 -13.17
C ILE A 409 29.62 23.96 -13.95
N ARG A 410 30.40 23.35 -14.85
CA ARG A 410 31.34 24.05 -15.73
C ARG A 410 30.61 24.70 -16.90
N GLN A 411 31.27 25.61 -17.62
CA GLN A 411 30.68 26.19 -18.83
C GLN A 411 30.49 25.08 -19.90
N PRO A 412 29.27 24.90 -20.44
CA PRO A 412 29.01 23.87 -21.43
C PRO A 412 29.64 24.19 -22.77
N ARG A 413 29.84 23.15 -23.58
CA ARG A 413 30.07 23.31 -25.01
C ARG A 413 28.73 23.49 -25.73
N LEU A 414 28.51 24.64 -26.34
CA LEU A 414 27.34 24.91 -27.17
C LEU A 414 27.55 24.37 -28.59
N VAL A 415 26.57 23.62 -29.10
CA VAL A 415 26.55 23.07 -30.45
C VAL A 415 25.30 23.56 -31.16
N LEU A 416 25.52 24.37 -32.19
CA LEU A 416 24.46 24.93 -33.02
C LEU A 416 24.17 23.99 -34.19
N LEU A 417 22.89 23.70 -34.38
CA LEU A 417 22.39 22.95 -35.53
C LEU A 417 21.72 23.90 -36.52
N ASP A 418 22.00 23.69 -37.80
CA ASP A 418 21.42 24.45 -38.91
C ASP A 418 20.05 23.93 -39.35
N ASP A 419 19.73 22.71 -38.97
CA ASP A 419 18.42 22.12 -39.21
C ASP A 419 17.86 21.45 -37.96
N ASP A 420 16.56 21.22 -38.06
CA ASP A 420 15.71 20.72 -37.00
C ASP A 420 15.44 19.21 -37.11
N ARG A 421 16.17 18.53 -38.00
CA ARG A 421 15.88 17.15 -38.37
C ARG A 421 16.49 16.22 -37.32
N PRO A 422 15.80 15.13 -36.93
CA PRO A 422 16.35 14.16 -35.99
C PRO A 422 17.73 13.63 -36.41
N SER A 423 17.97 13.48 -37.71
CA SER A 423 19.26 13.05 -38.28
C SER A 423 20.42 13.99 -37.95
N GLY A 424 20.18 15.30 -37.91
CA GLY A 424 21.20 16.30 -37.56
C GLY A 424 21.62 16.16 -36.09
N PHE A 425 20.65 16.05 -35.19
CA PHE A 425 20.90 15.80 -33.76
C PHE A 425 21.65 14.49 -33.53
N VAL A 426 21.22 13.39 -34.17
CA VAL A 426 21.85 12.07 -34.05
C VAL A 426 23.29 12.10 -34.55
N TYR A 427 23.54 12.71 -35.70
CA TYR A 427 24.89 12.84 -36.25
C TYR A 427 25.80 13.63 -35.30
N ALA A 428 25.34 14.77 -34.81
CA ALA A 428 26.11 15.62 -33.89
C ALA A 428 26.40 14.90 -32.55
N LEU A 429 25.42 14.18 -32.00
CA LEU A 429 25.59 13.37 -30.79
C LEU A 429 26.64 12.28 -30.98
N ARG A 430 26.59 11.52 -32.08
CA ARG A 430 27.58 10.47 -32.37
C ARG A 430 28.99 11.02 -32.50
N GLN A 431 29.16 12.12 -33.25
CA GLN A 431 30.48 12.72 -33.46
C GLN A 431 31.11 13.18 -32.14
N LEU A 432 30.31 13.75 -31.24
CA LEU A 432 30.80 14.27 -29.97
C LEU A 432 31.00 13.17 -28.91
N ALA A 433 30.16 12.14 -28.92
CA ALA A 433 30.30 10.99 -28.02
C ALA A 433 31.57 10.17 -28.30
N ILE A 434 32.03 10.12 -29.55
CA ILE A 434 33.25 9.40 -29.94
C ILE A 434 34.52 10.14 -29.49
N GLY A 435 34.44 11.47 -29.28
CA GLY A 435 35.59 12.34 -29.07
C GLY A 435 35.88 12.77 -27.62
N GLY A 436 35.08 12.39 -26.62
CA GLY A 436 35.31 12.85 -25.25
C GLY A 436 34.42 12.23 -24.18
N ASN A 437 34.82 12.43 -22.92
CA ASN A 437 34.05 12.05 -21.74
C ASN A 437 32.94 13.10 -21.52
N ILE A 438 31.74 12.84 -22.04
CA ILE A 438 30.55 13.70 -21.87
C ILE A 438 29.71 13.11 -20.74
N GLU A 439 29.47 13.90 -19.70
CA GLU A 439 28.70 13.49 -18.53
C GLU A 439 27.21 13.78 -18.70
N LEU A 440 26.86 14.84 -19.43
CA LEU A 440 25.48 15.27 -19.64
C LEU A 440 25.31 15.96 -21.01
N ALA A 441 24.20 15.70 -21.69
CA ALA A 441 23.77 16.47 -22.85
C ALA A 441 22.39 17.09 -22.66
N LEU A 442 22.31 18.42 -22.78
CA LEU A 442 21.06 19.18 -22.80
C LEU A 442 20.64 19.41 -24.26
N ILE A 443 19.44 18.96 -24.63
CA ILE A 443 18.90 19.08 -25.99
C ILE A 443 17.72 20.04 -25.97
N VAL A 444 17.91 21.21 -26.58
CA VAL A 444 16.87 22.24 -26.71
C VAL A 444 16.15 22.04 -28.04
N LEU A 445 14.89 21.64 -27.95
CA LEU A 445 14.02 21.41 -29.10
C LEU A 445 13.11 22.62 -29.32
N PRO A 446 12.94 23.10 -30.55
CA PRO A 446 12.10 24.27 -30.82
C PRO A 446 10.59 23.99 -30.67
N ASN A 447 10.18 22.72 -30.76
CA ASN A 447 8.78 22.31 -30.59
C ASN A 447 8.64 20.95 -29.89
N SER A 448 7.43 20.62 -29.44
CA SER A 448 7.10 19.39 -28.72
C SER A 448 6.83 18.18 -29.63
N ARG A 449 7.54 18.08 -30.75
CA ARG A 449 7.40 16.95 -31.67
C ARG A 449 7.93 15.66 -31.04
N LYS A 450 7.00 14.75 -30.72
CA LYS A 450 7.28 13.48 -30.04
C LYS A 450 8.18 12.56 -30.84
N ASP A 451 7.95 12.45 -32.16
CA ASP A 451 8.74 11.62 -33.07
C ASP A 451 10.24 11.97 -33.04
N ARG A 452 10.54 13.27 -33.04
CA ARG A 452 11.90 13.79 -32.95
C ARG A 452 12.54 13.47 -31.60
N TYR A 453 11.82 13.74 -30.51
CA TYR A 453 12.29 13.46 -29.16
C TYR A 453 12.60 11.98 -28.97
N ASP A 454 11.72 11.08 -29.42
CA ASP A 454 11.89 9.63 -29.29
C ASP A 454 13.14 9.12 -30.03
N ILE A 455 13.38 9.60 -31.27
CA ILE A 455 14.56 9.21 -32.06
C ILE A 455 15.85 9.67 -31.36
N ILE A 456 15.89 10.91 -30.89
CA ILE A 456 17.07 11.48 -30.22
C ILE A 456 17.32 10.77 -28.88
N LYS A 457 16.27 10.52 -28.10
CA LYS A 457 16.39 9.80 -26.82
C LYS A 457 16.81 8.36 -27.00
N LYS A 458 16.30 7.67 -28.02
CA LYS A 458 16.71 6.31 -28.36
C LYS A 458 18.23 6.28 -28.62
N GLU A 459 18.70 7.14 -29.52
CA GLU A 459 20.12 7.19 -29.85
C GLU A 459 20.97 7.55 -28.63
N ALA A 460 20.63 8.63 -27.92
CA ALA A 460 21.46 9.13 -26.83
C ALA A 460 21.48 8.18 -25.62
N CYS A 461 20.34 7.63 -25.22
CA CYS A 461 20.24 6.83 -24.00
C CYS A 461 20.46 5.33 -24.23
N VAL A 462 20.03 4.79 -25.38
CA VAL A 462 20.13 3.34 -25.66
C VAL A 462 21.44 3.04 -26.39
N ASP A 463 21.74 3.78 -27.46
CA ASP A 463 22.88 3.46 -28.32
C ASP A 463 24.20 4.05 -27.79
N LEU A 464 24.16 5.24 -27.19
CA LEU A 464 25.34 5.96 -26.67
C LEU A 464 25.49 5.93 -25.14
N GLY A 465 24.46 5.54 -24.38
CA GLY A 465 24.50 5.48 -22.91
C GLY A 465 24.67 6.84 -22.21
N LEU A 466 24.31 7.95 -22.86
CA LEU A 466 24.47 9.31 -22.34
C LEU A 466 23.31 9.73 -21.44
N HIS A 467 23.64 10.43 -20.34
CA HIS A 467 22.64 11.16 -19.58
C HIS A 467 22.17 12.37 -20.38
N THR A 468 20.86 12.51 -20.56
CA THR A 468 20.29 13.58 -21.37
C THR A 468 19.13 14.29 -20.70
N GLN A 469 19.13 15.62 -20.78
CA GLN A 469 18.01 16.48 -20.43
C GLN A 469 17.45 17.09 -21.71
N ALA A 470 16.13 17.19 -21.84
CA ALA A 470 15.50 17.91 -22.95
C ALA A 470 14.74 19.12 -22.44
N SER A 471 14.77 20.21 -23.20
CA SER A 471 14.02 21.43 -22.93
C SER A 471 13.38 21.97 -24.21
N ARG A 472 12.32 22.78 -24.08
CA ARG A 472 11.70 23.48 -25.20
C ARG A 472 12.32 24.87 -25.35
N GLY A 473 12.57 25.31 -26.59
CA GLY A 473 13.17 26.63 -26.89
C GLY A 473 12.30 27.81 -26.45
N TYR A 474 10.97 27.65 -26.42
CA TYR A 474 10.04 28.65 -25.86
C TYR A 474 9.89 28.48 -24.35
N CYS A 475 10.85 28.95 -23.55
CA CYS A 475 10.66 29.30 -22.14
C CYS A 475 11.89 29.99 -21.55
N SER A 476 12.10 31.25 -21.93
CA SER A 476 12.77 32.22 -21.04
C SER A 476 12.29 33.59 -21.45
N LEU A 477 11.43 34.20 -20.63
CA LEU A 477 10.81 35.55 -20.74
C LEU A 477 9.28 35.58 -21.01
N SER A 478 8.49 34.91 -20.16
CA SER A 478 7.14 35.41 -19.81
C SER A 478 6.81 35.02 -18.36
N PRO A 479 6.35 35.96 -17.49
CA PRO A 479 6.10 35.68 -16.06
C PRO A 479 4.80 34.90 -15.78
N GLU A 480 4.08 34.42 -16.79
CA GLU A 480 2.71 33.90 -16.63
C GLU A 480 2.50 32.61 -17.42
N VAL A 481 2.97 31.47 -16.89
CA VAL A 481 2.31 30.17 -17.12
C VAL A 481 2.54 29.31 -15.87
N GLY A 482 1.86 29.67 -14.80
CA GLY A 482 1.63 28.82 -13.64
C GLY A 482 0.24 28.19 -13.75
N SER A 483 0.01 27.36 -14.75
CA SER A 483 -1.19 26.51 -14.88
C SER A 483 -1.08 25.70 -16.16
N GLU A 484 -1.47 24.43 -16.11
CA GLU A 484 -1.54 23.49 -17.25
C GLU A 484 -0.26 22.68 -17.55
N ILE A 485 0.12 21.84 -16.60
CA ILE A 485 0.28 20.40 -16.89
C ILE A 485 -0.38 19.66 -15.71
N GLN A 486 -1.61 19.20 -15.92
CA GLN A 486 -2.20 18.07 -15.19
C GLN A 486 -1.78 16.77 -15.87
#